data_AF-A0A9X2IFH0-F1
#
_entry.id   AF-A0A9X2IFH0-F1
#
_cell.length_a   1.000
_cell.length_b   1.000
_cell.length_c   1.000
_cell.angle_alpha   90.00
_cell.angle_beta   90.00
_cell.angle_gamma   90.00
#
_symmetry.space_group_name_H-M   'P 1'
#
loop_
_entity.id
_entity.type
_entity.pdbx_description
1 polymer ?
#
loop_
_entity_poly.entity_id
_entity_poly.type
_entity_poly.pdbx_seq_one_letter_code
_entity_poly.pdbx_strand_id
1 'polypeptide(L)'
;MSAVSKLLPRGWGRARKGARVAEAFRVTRRAYHEDLCVLERQLQDAPERMRGACRDLHGQAVSDHALAAALVHGATDHHDPEHREALERAGHLLDEARWALAAARAEAAGRRRPEDHAPCFFNAQHGPASTTVRWAPPGGACHEVSTCAADATRISQGTEPDLRLVHTGEGWVPWYQLPRTTADGCAPPVVEQLDTEPPAAPSSLEEPSGRS
;
A
#
# COMPACT_ATOMS: atom_id res chain seq x y z
N MET A 1 -40.09 -10.70 -27.96
CA MET A 1 -39.29 -9.60 -27.39
C MET A 1 -37.83 -9.95 -27.62
N SER A 2 -37.17 -9.22 -28.52
CA SER A 2 -35.84 -9.56 -29.06
C SER A 2 -34.74 -9.20 -28.05
N ALA A 3 -33.92 -10.18 -27.64
CA ALA A 3 -32.71 -9.93 -26.87
C ALA A 3 -31.61 -9.44 -27.83
N VAL A 4 -31.32 -8.13 -27.81
CA VAL A 4 -30.16 -7.58 -28.51
C VAL A 4 -28.91 -7.93 -27.68
N SER A 5 -28.30 -9.08 -27.99
CA SER A 5 -26.98 -9.42 -27.47
C SER A 5 -25.96 -8.47 -28.11
N LYS A 6 -25.55 -7.43 -27.38
CA LYS A 6 -24.49 -6.52 -27.81
C LYS A 6 -23.16 -7.28 -27.80
N LEU A 7 -22.77 -7.79 -28.96
CA LEU A 7 -21.40 -8.27 -29.24
C LEU A 7 -20.44 -7.08 -29.09
N LEU A 8 -19.80 -6.98 -27.94
CA LEU A 8 -18.70 -6.06 -27.73
C LEU A 8 -17.50 -6.56 -28.55
N PRO A 9 -16.86 -5.71 -29.37
CA PRO A 9 -15.73 -6.14 -30.17
C PRO A 9 -14.56 -6.56 -29.26
N ARG A 10 -13.91 -7.69 -29.57
CA ARG A 10 -12.76 -8.28 -28.83
C ARG A 10 -11.63 -7.29 -28.52
N GLY A 11 -11.52 -6.17 -29.27
CA GLY A 11 -10.56 -5.09 -29.03
C GLY A 11 -10.94 -4.11 -27.91
N TRP A 12 -12.23 -3.96 -27.60
CA TRP A 12 -12.71 -3.01 -26.58
C TRP A 12 -12.33 -3.44 -25.16
N GLY A 13 -12.41 -4.73 -24.87
CA GLY A 13 -11.97 -5.30 -23.59
C GLY A 13 -10.46 -5.13 -23.37
N ARG A 14 -9.64 -5.34 -24.41
CA ARG A 14 -8.18 -5.14 -24.35
C ARG A 14 -7.79 -3.67 -24.17
N ALA A 15 -8.43 -2.75 -24.88
CA ALA A 15 -8.18 -1.32 -24.71
C ALA A 15 -8.55 -0.81 -23.31
N ARG A 16 -9.70 -1.25 -22.78
CA ARG A 16 -10.12 -0.96 -21.40
C ARG A 16 -9.18 -1.57 -20.36
N LYS A 17 -8.71 -2.80 -20.58
CA LYS A 17 -7.70 -3.46 -19.73
C LYS A 17 -6.41 -2.64 -19.71
N GLY A 18 -5.89 -2.25 -20.87
CA GLY A 18 -4.67 -1.42 -20.96
C GLY A 18 -4.80 -0.05 -20.27
N ALA A 19 -5.96 0.59 -20.35
CA ALA A 19 -6.20 1.85 -19.65
C ALA A 19 -6.19 1.71 -18.11
N ARG A 20 -6.82 0.66 -17.58
CA ARG A 20 -6.80 0.35 -16.12
C ARG A 20 -5.40 0.07 -15.61
N VAL A 21 -4.62 -0.66 -16.41
CA VAL A 21 -3.21 -0.96 -16.17
C VAL A 21 -2.37 0.32 -16.08
N ALA A 22 -2.50 1.19 -17.08
CA ALA A 22 -1.77 2.45 -17.10
C ALA A 22 -2.15 3.34 -15.91
N GLU A 23 -3.43 3.36 -15.53
CA GLU A 23 -3.90 4.14 -14.39
C GLU A 23 -3.36 3.59 -13.06
N ALA A 24 -3.48 2.28 -12.81
CA ALA A 24 -2.95 1.67 -11.60
C ALA A 24 -1.45 1.92 -11.45
N PHE A 25 -0.69 1.81 -12.54
CA PHE A 25 0.73 2.13 -12.56
C PHE A 25 1.00 3.58 -12.12
N ARG A 26 0.28 4.56 -12.69
CA ARG A 26 0.44 5.99 -12.33
C ARG A 26 0.03 6.26 -10.88
N VAL A 27 -1.02 5.61 -10.40
CA VAL A 27 -1.48 5.70 -8.99
C VAL A 27 -0.40 5.16 -8.05
N THR A 28 0.14 3.96 -8.33
CA THR A 28 1.22 3.36 -7.53
C THR A 28 2.46 4.25 -7.51
N ARG A 29 2.88 4.75 -8.68
CA ARG A 29 4.04 5.65 -8.79
C ARG A 29 3.87 6.90 -7.91
N ARG A 30 2.70 7.56 -7.99
CA ARG A 30 2.39 8.72 -7.13
C ARG A 30 2.41 8.35 -5.65
N ALA A 31 1.80 7.24 -5.28
CA ALA A 31 1.78 6.79 -3.89
C ALA A 31 3.19 6.48 -3.35
N TYR A 32 4.08 5.94 -4.18
CA TYR A 32 5.48 5.75 -3.81
C TYR A 32 6.27 7.04 -3.70
N HIS A 33 6.00 8.05 -4.52
CA HIS A 33 6.57 9.38 -4.31
C HIS A 33 6.19 9.95 -2.94
N GLU A 34 4.93 9.84 -2.54
CA GLU A 34 4.48 10.25 -1.20
C GLU A 34 5.20 9.46 -0.11
N ASP A 35 5.33 8.15 -0.30
CA ASP A 35 6.00 7.26 0.65
C ASP A 35 7.47 7.60 0.86
N LEU A 36 8.18 7.94 -0.22
CA LEU A 36 9.56 8.40 -0.15
C LEU A 36 9.67 9.66 0.71
N CYS A 37 8.75 10.62 0.55
CA CYS A 37 8.73 11.84 1.36
C CYS A 37 8.38 11.58 2.83
N VAL A 38 7.45 10.65 3.10
CA VAL A 38 7.11 10.28 4.48
C VAL A 38 8.28 9.55 5.15
N LEU A 39 8.86 8.58 4.46
CA LEU A 39 9.96 7.77 4.98
C LEU A 39 11.23 8.61 5.16
N GLU A 40 11.52 9.55 4.28
CA GLU A 40 12.64 10.50 4.45
C GLU A 40 12.51 11.27 5.77
N ARG A 41 11.33 11.81 6.06
CA ARG A 41 11.06 12.50 7.35
C ARG A 41 11.22 11.56 8.54
N GLN A 42 10.76 10.30 8.41
CA GLN A 42 10.93 9.30 9.47
C GLN A 42 12.41 8.93 9.68
N LEU A 43 13.22 8.88 8.62
CA LEU A 43 14.66 8.60 8.69
C LEU A 43 15.44 9.75 9.34
N GLN A 44 15.02 11.00 9.11
CA GLN A 44 15.55 12.20 9.74
C GLN A 44 15.26 12.23 11.26
N ASP A 45 14.14 11.65 11.69
CA ASP A 45 13.81 11.41 13.10
C ASP A 45 14.57 10.18 13.65
N ALA A 46 15.90 10.32 13.66
CA ALA A 46 16.83 9.28 14.05
C ALA A 46 16.90 9.11 15.59
N PRO A 47 17.06 7.88 16.10
CA PRO A 47 17.35 7.63 17.51
C PRO A 47 18.57 8.44 18.00
N GLU A 48 18.45 9.06 19.18
CA GLU A 48 19.50 9.90 19.78
C GLU A 48 20.86 9.19 19.91
N ARG A 49 20.86 7.87 20.10
CA ARG A 49 22.08 7.06 20.29
C ARG A 49 22.18 5.92 19.28
N MET A 50 22.81 6.21 18.15
CA MET A 50 23.02 5.28 17.04
C MET A 50 24.35 4.51 17.16
N ARG A 51 24.33 3.27 17.68
CA ARG A 51 25.53 2.41 17.85
C ARG A 51 25.25 0.94 17.50
N GLY A 52 26.29 0.21 17.09
CA GLY A 52 26.20 -1.22 16.78
C GLY A 52 25.07 -1.52 15.80
N ALA A 53 24.29 -2.57 16.07
CA ALA A 53 23.19 -3.00 15.22
C ALA A 53 22.17 -1.89 14.90
N CYS A 54 21.90 -0.97 15.83
CA CYS A 54 21.02 0.17 15.58
C CYS A 54 21.55 1.03 14.42
N ARG A 55 22.87 1.29 14.38
CA ARG A 55 23.53 2.05 13.31
C ARG A 55 23.45 1.33 11.98
N ASP A 56 23.74 0.04 11.99
CA ASP A 56 23.78 -0.76 10.77
C ASP A 56 22.39 -0.86 10.12
N LEU A 57 21.35 -1.07 10.94
CA LEU A 57 19.95 -1.10 10.48
C LEU A 57 19.46 0.26 9.99
N HIS A 58 19.80 1.35 10.66
CA HIS A 58 19.45 2.69 10.16
C HIS A 58 20.16 2.99 8.84
N GLY A 59 21.43 2.60 8.70
CA GLY A 59 22.17 2.70 7.44
C GLY A 59 21.55 1.87 6.30
N GLN A 60 21.06 0.66 6.60
CA GLN A 60 20.30 -0.15 5.66
C GLN A 60 19.03 0.58 5.21
N ALA A 61 18.25 1.12 6.15
CA ALA A 61 17.02 1.86 5.84
C ALA A 61 17.26 3.07 4.94
N VAL A 62 18.35 3.82 5.17
CA VAL A 62 18.78 4.94 4.30
C VAL A 62 19.16 4.44 2.90
N SER A 63 19.84 3.31 2.81
CA SER A 63 20.31 2.75 1.54
C SER A 63 19.15 2.23 0.68
N ASP A 64 18.21 1.52 1.30
CA ASP A 64 17.01 1.02 0.62
C ASP A 64 16.09 2.15 0.19
N HIS A 65 15.91 3.18 1.03
CA HIS A 65 15.19 4.41 0.66
C HIS A 65 15.83 5.08 -0.56
N ALA A 66 17.16 5.23 -0.59
CA ALA A 66 17.86 5.84 -1.71
C ALA A 66 17.71 5.03 -3.01
N LEU A 67 17.77 3.70 -2.93
CA LEU A 67 17.57 2.84 -4.10
C LEU A 67 16.12 2.87 -4.59
N ALA A 68 15.14 2.85 -3.69
CA ALA A 68 13.72 3.02 -4.02
C ALA A 68 13.47 4.37 -4.69
N ALA A 69 14.06 5.45 -4.17
CA ALA A 69 13.97 6.78 -4.75
C ALA A 69 14.50 6.81 -6.18
N ALA A 70 15.67 6.21 -6.44
CA ALA A 70 16.25 6.13 -7.77
C ALA A 70 15.32 5.41 -8.77
N LEU A 71 14.72 4.28 -8.36
CA LEU A 71 13.79 3.52 -9.20
C LEU A 71 12.51 4.30 -9.51
N VAL A 72 11.88 4.90 -8.49
CA VAL A 72 10.63 5.66 -8.65
C VAL A 72 10.86 6.92 -9.48
N HIS A 73 11.98 7.62 -9.28
CA HIS A 73 12.34 8.82 -10.04
C HIS A 73 12.75 8.51 -11.48
N GLY A 74 13.39 7.35 -11.70
CA GLY A 74 13.73 6.87 -13.04
C GLY A 74 12.51 6.43 -13.85
N ALA A 75 11.46 5.94 -13.18
CA ALA A 75 10.23 5.55 -13.83
C ALA A 75 9.44 6.76 -14.34
N THR A 76 9.09 6.76 -15.63
CA THR A 76 8.16 7.74 -16.22
C THR A 76 6.70 7.31 -16.00
N ASP A 77 5.72 8.06 -16.51
CA ASP A 77 4.31 7.65 -16.49
C ASP A 77 3.96 6.52 -17.49
N HIS A 78 4.93 6.10 -18.31
CA HIS A 78 4.77 4.93 -19.18
C HIS A 78 4.95 3.64 -18.38
N HIS A 79 4.03 2.69 -18.58
CA HIS A 79 3.98 1.42 -17.86
C HIS A 79 4.62 0.26 -18.65
N ASP A 80 5.67 0.54 -19.42
CA ASP A 80 6.44 -0.51 -20.10
C ASP A 80 7.07 -1.49 -19.09
N PRO A 81 7.50 -2.69 -19.54
CA PRO A 81 7.96 -3.74 -18.63
C PRO A 81 9.07 -3.32 -17.66
N GLU A 82 10.02 -2.49 -18.10
CA GLU A 82 11.13 -2.01 -17.28
C GLU A 82 10.63 -1.14 -16.14
N HIS A 83 9.76 -0.17 -16.43
CA HIS A 83 9.20 0.69 -15.38
C HIS A 83 8.30 -0.07 -14.40
N ARG A 84 7.58 -1.11 -14.85
CA ARG A 84 6.77 -1.95 -13.96
C ARG A 84 7.66 -2.71 -12.97
N GLU A 85 8.70 -3.37 -13.45
CA GLU A 85 9.68 -4.07 -12.62
C GLU A 85 10.39 -3.10 -11.65
N ALA A 86 10.69 -1.88 -12.11
CA ALA A 86 11.26 -0.85 -11.25
C ALA A 86 10.34 -0.49 -10.08
N LEU A 87 9.03 -0.32 -10.30
CA LEU A 87 8.08 -0.05 -9.23
C LEU A 87 7.88 -1.26 -8.30
N GLU A 88 7.86 -2.48 -8.82
CA GLU A 88 7.82 -3.70 -7.98
C GLU A 88 8.97 -3.71 -6.98
N ARG A 89 10.17 -3.53 -7.51
CA ARG A 89 11.38 -3.52 -6.72
C ARG A 89 11.40 -2.35 -5.75
N ALA A 90 10.93 -1.17 -6.16
CA ALA A 90 10.81 -0.02 -5.27
C ALA A 90 9.86 -0.29 -4.10
N GLY A 91 8.73 -0.98 -4.34
CA GLY A 91 7.80 -1.39 -3.29
C GLY A 91 8.47 -2.25 -2.22
N HIS A 92 9.17 -3.29 -2.64
CA HIS A 92 9.92 -4.15 -1.70
C HIS A 92 11.00 -3.39 -0.93
N LEU A 93 11.72 -2.49 -1.59
CA LEU A 93 12.73 -1.66 -0.92
C LEU A 93 12.11 -0.68 0.09
N LEU A 94 10.94 -0.12 -0.20
CA LEU A 94 10.21 0.72 0.75
C LEU A 94 9.78 -0.07 1.99
N ASP A 95 9.35 -1.32 1.82
CA ASP A 95 8.97 -2.19 2.93
C ASP A 95 10.19 -2.59 3.78
N GLU A 96 11.29 -3.00 3.14
CA GLU A 96 12.56 -3.30 3.83
C GLU A 96 13.13 -2.08 4.54
N ALA A 97 13.09 -0.91 3.93
CA ALA A 97 13.56 0.33 4.55
C ALA A 97 12.75 0.67 5.81
N ARG A 98 11.42 0.49 5.78
CA ARG A 98 10.55 0.71 6.93
C ARG A 98 10.79 -0.31 8.04
N TRP A 99 10.96 -1.58 7.68
CA TRP A 99 11.30 -2.62 8.64
C TRP A 99 12.64 -2.32 9.30
N ALA A 100 13.67 -2.01 8.53
CA ALA A 100 15.01 -1.70 9.03
C ALA A 100 15.00 -0.47 9.96
N LEU A 101 14.23 0.57 9.63
CA LEU A 101 14.05 1.73 10.50
C LEU A 101 13.34 1.36 11.82
N ALA A 102 12.29 0.55 11.76
CA ALA A 102 11.59 0.06 12.95
C ALA A 102 12.49 -0.82 13.82
N ALA A 103 13.29 -1.69 13.22
CA ALA A 103 14.27 -2.53 13.88
C ALA A 103 15.38 -1.69 14.54
N ALA A 104 15.89 -0.65 13.87
CA ALA A 104 16.86 0.28 14.44
C ALA A 104 16.30 0.98 15.69
N ARG A 105 15.05 1.45 15.62
CA ARG A 105 14.35 2.07 16.77
C ARG A 105 14.14 1.08 17.92
N ALA A 106 13.84 -0.19 17.61
CA ALA A 106 13.72 -1.23 18.63
C ALA A 106 15.06 -1.49 19.33
N GLU A 107 16.15 -1.61 18.58
CA GLU A 107 17.51 -1.77 19.10
C GLU A 107 17.93 -0.61 19.99
N ALA A 108 17.72 0.63 19.54
CA ALA A 108 18.01 1.83 20.33
C ALA A 108 17.28 1.84 21.69
N ALA A 109 16.07 1.26 21.72
CA ALA A 109 15.23 1.19 22.91
C ALA A 109 15.39 -0.12 23.71
N GLY A 110 16.29 -1.02 23.31
CA GLY A 110 16.46 -2.33 23.96
C GLY A 110 15.23 -3.25 23.85
N ARG A 111 14.41 -3.09 22.81
CA ARG A 111 13.23 -3.92 22.53
C ARG A 111 13.56 -4.97 21.47
N ARG A 112 12.73 -6.02 21.39
CA ARG A 112 12.78 -6.97 20.27
C ARG A 112 12.44 -6.27 18.95
N ARG A 113 13.15 -6.65 17.89
CA ARG A 113 12.87 -6.22 16.51
C ARG A 113 11.48 -6.72 16.08
N PRO A 114 10.84 -6.06 15.09
CA PRO A 114 9.65 -6.60 14.45
C PRO A 114 9.94 -7.99 13.87
N GLU A 115 9.02 -8.93 14.10
CA GLU A 115 9.12 -10.30 13.57
C GLU A 115 8.64 -10.38 12.11
N ASP A 116 7.71 -9.51 11.72
CA ASP A 116 7.13 -9.45 10.39
C ASP A 116 7.74 -8.30 9.57
N HIS A 117 8.01 -8.57 8.30
CA HIS A 117 8.45 -7.58 7.31
C HIS A 117 7.27 -6.93 6.57
N ALA A 118 6.09 -7.56 6.64
CA ALA A 118 4.86 -7.05 6.04
C ALA A 118 4.49 -5.69 6.68
N PRO A 119 4.27 -4.60 5.91
CA PRO A 119 3.72 -3.35 6.41
C PRO A 119 2.32 -3.46 7.04
N CYS A 120 1.86 -2.38 7.69
CA CYS A 120 0.46 -2.26 8.08
C CYS A 120 -0.46 -2.32 6.84
N PHE A 121 -1.44 -3.24 6.86
CA PHE A 121 -2.41 -3.43 5.79
C PHE A 121 -3.20 -2.16 5.41
N PHE A 122 -3.55 -1.33 6.40
CA PHE A 122 -4.37 -0.13 6.19
C PHE A 122 -3.57 1.06 5.66
N ASN A 123 -2.29 1.15 6.05
CA ASN A 123 -1.39 2.21 5.62
C ASN A 123 0.08 1.76 5.79
N ALA A 124 0.74 1.43 4.67
CA ALA A 124 2.13 0.99 4.71
C ALA A 124 3.10 2.03 5.31
N GLN A 125 2.73 3.31 5.34
CA GLN A 125 3.54 4.38 5.95
C GLN A 125 3.67 4.26 7.48
N HIS A 126 2.82 3.44 8.14
CA HIS A 126 2.93 3.15 9.57
C HIS A 126 4.12 2.24 9.91
N GLY A 127 4.74 1.60 8.91
CA GLY A 127 5.82 0.64 9.10
C GLY A 127 5.33 -0.80 9.25
N PRO A 128 6.18 -1.72 9.73
CA PRO A 128 5.86 -3.14 9.80
C PRO A 128 4.70 -3.43 10.74
N ALA A 129 3.93 -4.46 10.40
CA ALA A 129 2.92 -5.02 11.27
C ALA A 129 3.54 -5.57 12.55
N SER A 130 2.76 -5.54 13.62
CA SER A 130 3.15 -6.12 14.91
C SER A 130 2.21 -7.23 15.37
N THR A 131 1.07 -7.39 14.69
CA THR A 131 0.05 -8.39 15.01
C THR A 131 -0.89 -8.60 13.82
N THR A 132 -1.74 -9.61 13.92
CA THR A 132 -2.80 -9.89 12.96
C THR A 132 -4.14 -9.68 13.64
N VAL A 133 -5.08 -9.02 12.95
CA VAL A 133 -6.44 -8.78 13.48
C VAL A 133 -7.49 -9.31 12.51
N ARG A 134 -8.65 -9.68 13.06
CA ARG A 134 -9.84 -9.96 12.25
C ARG A 134 -10.56 -8.67 11.92
N TRP A 135 -10.74 -8.41 10.63
CA TRP A 135 -11.36 -7.19 10.15
C TRP A 135 -12.16 -7.46 8.87
N ALA A 136 -13.29 -6.78 8.73
CA ALA A 136 -14.12 -6.82 7.52
C ALA A 136 -14.21 -5.40 6.94
N PRO A 137 -13.95 -5.20 5.63
CA PRO A 137 -14.26 -3.94 4.99
C PRO A 137 -15.79 -3.72 4.98
N PRO A 138 -16.25 -2.46 4.84
CA PRO A 138 -17.67 -2.17 4.68
C PRO A 138 -18.31 -3.02 3.57
N GLY A 139 -19.30 -3.84 3.93
CA GLY A 139 -20.02 -4.73 3.00
C GLY A 139 -19.23 -5.96 2.53
N GLY A 140 -18.02 -6.20 3.03
CA GLY A 140 -17.19 -7.34 2.66
C GLY A 140 -17.10 -8.45 3.70
N ALA A 141 -16.35 -9.50 3.35
CA ALA A 141 -16.11 -10.62 4.25
C ALA A 141 -15.03 -10.29 5.30
N CYS A 142 -15.07 -11.02 6.42
CA CYS A 142 -14.05 -10.90 7.46
C CYS A 142 -12.78 -11.65 7.02
N HIS A 143 -11.63 -11.00 7.19
CA HIS A 143 -10.31 -11.53 6.88
C HIS A 143 -9.33 -11.27 8.03
N GLU A 144 -8.27 -12.07 8.09
CA GLU A 144 -7.12 -11.79 8.96
C GLU A 144 -6.14 -10.89 8.22
N VAL A 145 -5.76 -9.76 8.83
CA VAL A 145 -4.90 -8.74 8.22
C VAL A 145 -3.76 -8.33 9.16
N SER A 146 -2.54 -8.28 8.62
CA SER A 146 -1.34 -7.82 9.33
C SER A 146 -1.41 -6.32 9.60
N THR A 147 -1.34 -5.92 10.86
CA THR A 147 -1.67 -4.57 11.32
C THR A 147 -0.65 -4.05 12.32
N CYS A 148 -0.36 -2.75 12.26
CA CYS A 148 0.48 -2.09 13.26
C CYS A 148 -0.25 -2.01 14.62
N ALA A 149 0.50 -1.81 15.71
CA ALA A 149 -0.08 -1.74 17.05
C ALA A 149 -1.14 -0.63 17.19
N ALA A 150 -0.97 0.49 16.48
CA ALA A 150 -1.90 1.62 16.55
C ALA A 150 -3.26 1.28 15.94
N ASP A 151 -3.29 0.71 14.73
CA ASP A 151 -4.56 0.33 14.08
C ASP A 151 -5.19 -0.90 14.72
N ALA A 152 -4.39 -1.84 15.24
CA ALA A 152 -4.91 -2.94 16.04
C ALA A 152 -5.65 -2.43 17.28
N THR A 153 -5.10 -1.39 17.93
CA THR A 153 -5.76 -0.72 19.06
C THR A 153 -7.08 -0.08 18.62
N ARG A 154 -7.08 0.68 17.51
CA ARG A 154 -8.30 1.31 16.97
C ARG A 154 -9.41 0.30 16.74
N ILE A 155 -9.09 -0.81 16.07
CA ILE A 155 -10.03 -1.88 15.77
C ILE A 155 -10.56 -2.53 17.05
N SER A 156 -9.69 -2.83 18.02
CA SER A 156 -10.12 -3.42 19.30
C SER A 156 -11.05 -2.51 20.10
N GLN A 157 -10.97 -1.19 19.90
CA GLN A 157 -11.82 -0.18 20.52
C GLN A 157 -13.10 0.09 19.71
N GLY A 158 -13.32 -0.61 18.59
CA GLY A 158 -14.48 -0.38 17.71
C GLY A 158 -14.39 0.92 16.89
N THR A 159 -13.19 1.48 16.75
CA THR A 159 -12.92 2.65 15.90
C THR A 159 -12.30 2.24 14.57
N GLU A 160 -12.49 3.06 13.54
CA GLU A 160 -11.96 2.79 12.21
C GLU A 160 -10.41 2.89 12.22
N PRO A 161 -9.68 1.99 11.56
CA PRO A 161 -8.24 2.14 11.37
C PRO A 161 -7.92 3.41 10.59
N ASP A 162 -6.68 3.88 10.68
CA ASP A 162 -6.20 5.03 9.91
C ASP A 162 -5.96 4.61 8.45
N LEU A 163 -7.04 4.65 7.66
CA LEU A 163 -7.04 4.25 6.26
C LEU A 163 -6.26 5.24 5.41
N ARG A 164 -5.22 4.76 4.72
CA ARG A 164 -4.61 5.55 3.64
C ARG A 164 -5.58 5.63 2.48
N LEU A 165 -5.91 6.84 2.06
CA LEU A 165 -6.66 7.11 0.83
C LEU A 165 -5.70 7.47 -0.30
N VAL A 166 -5.92 6.90 -1.47
CA VAL A 166 -5.21 7.24 -2.70
C VAL A 166 -6.18 7.77 -3.74
N HIS A 167 -5.80 8.85 -4.43
CA HIS A 167 -6.58 9.37 -5.52
C HIS A 167 -6.41 8.48 -6.75
N THR A 168 -7.49 8.18 -7.45
CA THR A 168 -7.52 7.48 -8.74
C THR A 168 -8.33 8.32 -9.73
N GLY A 169 -8.31 7.97 -11.01
CA GLY A 169 -9.22 8.59 -11.99
C GLY A 169 -10.72 8.51 -11.63
N GLU A 170 -11.12 7.59 -10.73
CA GLU A 170 -12.51 7.37 -10.32
C GLU A 170 -12.84 8.01 -8.95
N GLY A 171 -11.84 8.59 -8.27
CA GLY A 171 -11.98 9.21 -6.96
C GLY A 171 -10.99 8.68 -5.92
N TRP A 172 -11.23 9.00 -4.65
CA TRP A 172 -10.42 8.51 -3.53
C TRP A 172 -10.85 7.09 -3.14
N VAL A 173 -9.88 6.18 -3.10
CA VAL A 173 -10.10 4.79 -2.67
C VAL A 173 -9.12 4.43 -1.55
N PRO A 174 -9.50 3.55 -0.62
CA PRO A 174 -8.56 3.03 0.36
C PRO A 174 -7.41 2.25 -0.31
N TRP A 175 -6.20 2.43 0.22
CA TRP A 175 -4.97 1.79 -0.23
C TRP A 175 -5.11 0.28 -0.40
N TYR A 176 -5.71 -0.38 0.59
CA TYR A 176 -5.90 -1.82 0.59
C TYR A 176 -6.83 -2.33 -0.53
N GLN A 177 -7.58 -1.45 -1.21
CA GLN A 177 -8.44 -1.82 -2.34
C GLN A 177 -7.71 -1.78 -3.69
N LEU A 178 -6.50 -1.21 -3.73
CA LEU A 178 -5.67 -1.31 -4.92
C LEU A 178 -5.30 -2.78 -5.15
N PRO A 179 -5.20 -3.24 -6.41
CA PRO A 179 -4.71 -4.58 -6.72
C PRO A 179 -3.32 -4.80 -6.09
N ARG A 180 -2.92 -6.05 -5.82
CA ARG A 180 -1.70 -6.35 -5.05
C ARG A 180 -0.77 -7.28 -5.82
N THR A 181 0.47 -7.47 -5.37
CA THR A 181 1.48 -8.34 -6.04
C THR A 181 1.85 -9.58 -5.24
N THR A 182 1.72 -9.54 -3.91
CA THR A 182 2.09 -10.65 -3.03
C THR A 182 0.87 -11.26 -2.35
N ALA A 183 0.94 -12.56 -2.06
CA ALA A 183 -0.09 -13.30 -1.33
C ALA A 183 -0.35 -12.71 0.07
N ASP A 184 0.65 -12.04 0.66
CA ASP A 184 0.61 -11.47 2.01
C ASP A 184 -0.01 -10.06 2.06
N GLY A 185 -0.37 -9.47 0.92
CA GLY A 185 -1.29 -8.33 0.86
C GLY A 185 -0.72 -6.94 1.21
N CYS A 186 0.60 -6.81 1.29
CA CYS A 186 1.25 -5.60 1.82
C CYS A 186 1.74 -4.57 0.80
N ALA A 187 2.08 -5.01 -0.42
CA ALA A 187 2.54 -4.13 -1.48
C ALA A 187 1.38 -3.77 -2.45
N PRO A 188 1.30 -2.51 -2.91
CA PRO A 188 0.33 -2.04 -3.90
C PRO A 188 0.68 -2.57 -5.32
N PRO A 189 -0.13 -2.31 -6.36
CA PRO A 189 -0.21 -3.21 -7.51
C PRO A 189 0.98 -3.18 -8.44
N VAL A 190 1.14 -4.33 -9.09
CA VAL A 190 1.53 -4.43 -10.49
C VAL A 190 0.29 -4.74 -11.30
N VAL A 191 0.13 -3.91 -12.32
CA VAL A 191 -0.39 -4.14 -13.66
C VAL A 191 -0.87 -5.54 -14.07
N GLU A 192 -0.25 -6.64 -13.62
CA GLU A 192 -0.54 -8.00 -14.06
C GLU A 192 -1.77 -8.63 -13.37
N GLN A 193 -2.14 -8.17 -12.16
CA GLN A 193 -3.28 -8.71 -11.40
C GLN A 193 -4.59 -7.91 -11.53
N LEU A 194 -4.64 -6.94 -12.45
CA LEU A 194 -5.89 -6.23 -12.83
C LEU A 194 -6.91 -7.11 -13.58
N ASP A 195 -6.64 -8.41 -13.68
CA ASP A 195 -7.53 -9.42 -14.23
C ASP A 195 -8.65 -9.84 -13.27
N THR A 196 -8.61 -9.40 -12.02
CA THR A 196 -9.70 -9.63 -11.06
C THR A 196 -10.51 -8.34 -10.90
N GLU A 197 -11.83 -8.44 -11.05
CA GLU A 197 -12.75 -7.33 -10.79
C GLU A 197 -12.49 -6.80 -9.38
N PRO A 198 -12.24 -5.49 -9.19
CA PRO A 198 -12.14 -4.94 -7.85
C PRO A 198 -13.44 -5.26 -7.11
N PRO A 199 -13.39 -5.57 -5.80
CA PRO A 199 -14.62 -5.75 -5.03
C PRO A 199 -15.48 -4.50 -5.24
N ALA A 200 -16.76 -4.71 -5.54
CA ALA A 200 -17.67 -3.62 -5.90
C ALA A 200 -17.61 -2.50 -4.85
N ALA A 201 -17.33 -1.28 -5.31
CA ALA A 201 -17.46 -0.10 -4.45
C ALA A 201 -18.91 -0.02 -3.96
N PRO A 202 -19.17 0.16 -2.66
CA PRO A 202 -20.53 0.34 -2.17
C PRO A 202 -21.10 1.64 -2.76
N SER A 203 -22.32 1.55 -3.27
CA SER A 203 -23.13 2.69 -3.70
C SER A 203 -23.17 3.75 -2.59
N SER A 204 -23.05 5.01 -3.00
CA SER A 204 -23.01 6.20 -2.15
C SER A 204 -23.99 6.15 -0.98
N LEU A 205 -23.50 6.62 0.18
CA LEU A 205 -24.26 6.94 1.38
C LEU A 205 -25.61 7.58 1.04
N GLU A 206 -26.71 6.89 1.33
CA GLU A 206 -28.00 7.58 1.51
C GLU A 206 -27.88 8.45 2.76
N GLU A 207 -28.00 9.76 2.59
CA GLU A 207 -28.14 10.70 3.69
C GLU A 207 -29.36 10.30 4.54
N PRO A 208 -29.26 10.25 5.88
CA PRO A 208 -30.43 10.01 6.71
C PRO A 208 -31.36 11.22 6.60
N SER A 209 -32.43 11.06 5.82
CA SER A 209 -33.53 12.03 5.77
C SER A 209 -34.11 12.20 7.16
N GLY A 210 -34.19 13.45 7.60
CA GLY A 210 -34.47 13.85 8.96
C GLY A 210 -35.79 13.33 9.55
N ARG A 211 -35.75 13.20 10.87
CA ARG A 211 -36.89 13.11 11.77
C ARG A 211 -37.70 14.41 11.73
N SER A 212 -39.01 14.31 11.60
CA SER A 212 -40.00 15.11 12.35
C SER A 212 -41.31 14.33 12.40
#